data_AF-A0A8T4MAX9-F1
#
_entry.id   AF-A0A8T4MAX9-F1
#
_cell.length_a   1.000
_cell.length_b   1.000
_cell.length_c   1.000
_cell.angle_alpha   90.00
_cell.angle_beta   90.00
_cell.angle_gamma   90.00
#
_symmetry.space_group_name_H-M   'P 1'
#
loop_
_entity.id
_entity.type
_entity.pdbx_description
1 polymer ?
#
loop_
_entity_poly.entity_id
_entity_poly.type
_entity_poly.pdbx_seq_one_letter_code
_entity_poly.pdbx_strand_id
1 'polypeptide(L)' 'MGKVLVKNAVKRKSGFLYYVDGKGNVCEAKMARGGRKKKAAKKKKRR' A
#
# COMPACT_ATOMS: atom_id res chain seq x y z
N MET A 1 -14.24 -16.19 -17.84
CA MET A 1 -14.50 -16.21 -16.39
C MET A 1 -13.22 -16.58 -15.67
N GLY A 2 -12.79 -15.79 -14.68
CA GLY A 2 -11.60 -16.11 -13.89
C GLY A 2 -11.86 -17.25 -12.90
N LYS A 3 -10.87 -18.12 -12.69
CA LYS A 3 -10.92 -19.22 -11.72
C LYS A 3 -10.01 -18.90 -10.52
N VAL A 4 -10.54 -19.01 -9.31
CA VAL A 4 -9.73 -18.92 -8.09
C VAL A 4 -8.92 -20.21 -7.95
N LEU A 5 -7.60 -20.12 -8.07
CA LEU A 5 -6.70 -21.28 -7.93
C LEU A 5 -6.38 -21.60 -6.47
N VAL A 6 -6.19 -20.56 -5.65
CA VAL A 6 -5.84 -20.69 -4.23
C VAL A 6 -6.67 -19.73 -3.40
N LYS A 7 -7.43 -20.27 -2.44
CA LYS A 7 -8.16 -19.48 -1.44
C LYS A 7 -7.19 -19.07 -0.33
N ASN A 8 -7.32 -17.84 0.17
CA ASN A 8 -6.53 -17.33 1.29
C ASN A 8 -5.00 -17.41 1.11
N ALA A 9 -4.50 -17.18 -0.11
CA ALA A 9 -3.07 -17.25 -0.43
C ALA A 9 -2.19 -16.33 0.44
N VAL A 10 -2.77 -15.29 1.06
CA VAL A 10 -2.07 -14.39 1.99
C VAL A 10 -2.92 -14.10 3.23
N LYS A 11 -2.26 -14.07 4.40
CA LYS A 11 -2.86 -13.57 5.65
C LYS A 11 -2.70 -12.06 5.70
N ARG A 12 -3.81 -11.33 5.60
CA ARG A 12 -3.80 -9.86 5.61
C ARG A 12 -3.74 -9.33 7.05
N LYS A 13 -2.82 -8.42 7.30
CA LYS A 13 -2.71 -7.71 8.57
C LYS A 13 -3.54 -6.44 8.55
N SER A 14 -4.20 -6.15 9.68
CA SER A 14 -4.90 -4.89 9.86
C SER A 14 -3.94 -3.70 9.75
N GLY A 15 -4.31 -2.66 9.00
CA GLY A 15 -3.47 -1.47 8.86
C GLY A 15 -2.53 -1.48 7.64
N PHE A 16 -2.57 -2.54 6.83
CA PHE A 16 -1.76 -2.66 5.62
C PHE A 16 -2.62 -2.77 4.36
N LEU A 17 -2.09 -2.23 3.26
CA LEU A 17 -2.61 -2.36 1.90
C LEU A 17 -1.87 -3.50 1.21
N TYR A 18 -2.63 -4.38 0.56
CA TYR A 18 -2.10 -5.49 -0.24
C TYR A 18 -2.50 -5.31 -1.69
N TYR A 19 -1.55 -5.35 -2.61
CA TYR A 19 -1.77 -5.19 -4.05
C TYR A 19 -0.86 -6.13 -4.86
N VAL A 20 -1.17 -6.30 -6.14
CA VAL A 20 -0.36 -7.08 -7.08
C VAL A 20 0.41 -6.11 -7.96
N ASP A 21 1.73 -6.28 -8.08
CA ASP A 21 2.55 -5.46 -8.98
C ASP A 21 2.49 -5.96 -10.43
N GLY A 22 3.10 -5.23 -11.37
CA GLY A 22 3.14 -5.63 -12.77
C GLY A 22 3.93 -6.91 -13.05
N LYS A 23 4.71 -7.41 -12.07
CA LYS A 23 5.44 -8.68 -12.14
C LYS A 23 4.64 -9.84 -11.52
N GLY A 24 3.45 -9.59 -11.00
CA GLY A 24 2.59 -10.60 -10.38
C GLY A 24 2.88 -10.88 -8.91
N ASN A 25 3.71 -10.08 -8.24
CA ASN A 25 4.01 -10.25 -6.83
C ASN A 25 2.94 -9.63 -5.93
N VAL A 26 2.69 -10.24 -4.77
CA VAL A 26 1.86 -9.63 -3.74
C VAL A 26 2.72 -8.73 -2.84
N CYS A 27 2.45 -7.44 -2.85
CA CYS A 27 3.17 -6.44 -2.07
C CYS A 27 2.36 -5.98 -0.84
N GLU A 28 3.05 -5.64 0.25
CA GLU A 28 2.48 -5.11 1.50
C GLU A 28 2.95 -3.66 1.73
N ALA A 29 2.02 -2.73 2.01
CA ALA A 29 2.34 -1.33 2.32
C ALA A 29 1.58 -0.84 3.55
N LYS A 30 2.25 -0.14 4.48
CA LYS A 30 1.59 0.42 5.67
C LYS A 30 0.65 1.56 5.27
N MET A 31 -0.63 1.46 5.62
CA MET A 31 -1.61 2.48 5.26
C MET A 31 -1.33 3.78 6.00
N ALA A 32 -1.32 4.89 5.27
CA ALA A 32 -1.35 6.23 5.83
C ALA A 32 -2.76 6.53 6.37
N ARG A 33 -3.13 5.92 7.50
CA ARG A 33 -4.34 6.31 8.23
C ARG A 33 -4.14 7.74 8.72
N GLY A 34 -5.08 8.63 8.39
CA GLY A 34 -4.99 10.06 8.66
C GLY A 34 -4.91 10.38 10.15
N GLY A 35 -3.71 10.29 10.73
CA GLY A 35 -3.46 10.49 12.16
C GLY A 35 -2.51 11.65 12.47
N ARG A 36 -1.92 12.30 11.46
CA ARG A 36 -1.13 13.53 11.58
C ARG A 36 -1.07 14.17 10.19
N LYS A 37 -1.67 15.36 10.03
CA LYS A 37 -1.39 16.21 8.87
C LYS A 37 0.12 16.45 8.86
N LYS A 38 0.87 15.82 7.96
CA LYS A 38 2.26 16.24 7.71
C LYS A 38 2.17 17.69 7.25
N LYS A 39 2.72 18.62 8.05
CA LYS A 39 2.88 20.02 7.62
C LYS A 39 3.55 19.96 6.25
N ALA A 40 2.94 20.60 5.24
CA ALA A 40 3.54 20.68 3.91
C ALA A 40 4.99 21.13 4.09
N ALA A 41 5.94 20.31 3.62
CA ALA A 41 7.34 20.71 3.64
C ALA A 41 7.43 22.02 2.84
N LYS A 42 7.80 23.13 3.49
CA LYS A 42 8.05 24.39 2.80
C LYS A 42 9.08 24.08 1.70
N LYS A 43 8.69 24.18 0.43
CA LYS A 43 9.63 24.12 -0.70
C LYS A 43 10.73 25.13 -0.40
N LYS A 44 11.96 24.66 -0.16
CA LYS A 44 13.13 25.53 -0.07
C LYS A 44 13.25 26.20 -1.43
N LYS A 45 12.91 27.49 -1.50
CA LYS A 45 13.16 28.32 -2.69
C LYS A 45 14.66 28.23 -2.94
N ARG A 46 15.06 27.51 -3.99
CA ARG A 46 16.43 27.58 -4.49
C ARG A 46 16.63 29.03 -4.92
N ARG A 47 17.59 29.72 -4.29
CA ARG A 47 18.11 30.98 -4.80
C ARG A 47 18.84 30.72 -6.11
#